data_AF-U6DJL6-F1
#
_entry.id   AF-U6DJL6-F1
#
_cell.length_a   1.000
_cell.length_b   1.000
_cell.length_c   1.000
_cell.angle_alpha   90.00
_cell.angle_beta   90.00
_cell.angle_gamma   90.00
#
_symmetry.space_group_name_H-M   'P 1'
#
loop_
_entity.id
_entity.type
_entity.pdbx_description
1 polymer ?
#
loop_
_entity_poly.entity_id
_entity_poly.type
_entity_poly.pdbx_seq_one_letter_code
_entity_poly.pdbx_strand_id
1 'polypeptide(L)'
;AGKVIPVGDRVATCLTEKLPRLITPPEAKKFFNYRYPPAGAERVFYGRAKDPQIAPYLTHGIRSKISIPAKVLINPQPITTFQQKLKDKKESVYFSNQRAPLGKSHDQTPGLPKGLDVLNTTFGTTVIRDSPARDVVNPPKSYEEVFKEGKEGHDLYIVSHNDYYVGEAKNRKYNPSSFHRFNLYGVPTPHFNDGRAMAKTLYWLHELQMKKGAKIISKRVDDFKEKFQHKLGRVLDPIAETMNV
;
A
#
# COMPACT_ATOMS: atom_id res chain seq x y z
N ALA A 1 29.41 88.64 144.37
CA ALA A 1 28.40 88.51 143.30
C ALA A 1 29.12 88.49 141.95
N GLY A 2 29.16 87.34 141.28
CA GLY A 2 29.75 87.19 139.94
C GLY A 2 28.69 86.66 138.98
N LYS A 3 28.64 87.21 137.75
CA LYS A 3 27.70 86.77 136.70
C LYS A 3 28.06 85.35 136.25
N VAL A 4 27.08 84.44 136.30
CA VAL A 4 27.21 83.07 135.82
C VAL A 4 27.16 83.07 134.29
N ILE A 5 28.11 82.40 133.64
CA ILE A 5 28.10 82.19 132.19
C ILE A 5 26.99 81.19 131.86
N PRO A 6 26.07 81.48 130.92
CA PRO A 6 25.00 80.55 130.57
C PRO A 6 25.59 79.24 130.05
N VAL A 7 25.15 78.13 130.65
CA VAL A 7 25.50 76.79 130.20
C VAL A 7 24.63 76.47 128.99
N GLY A 8 25.21 76.54 127.80
CA GLY A 8 24.54 76.12 126.57
C GLY A 8 25.27 76.61 125.33
N ASP A 9 25.48 75.68 124.38
CA ASP A 9 25.94 75.88 123.00
C ASP A 9 27.45 76.12 122.79
N ARG A 10 28.20 75.02 122.61
CA ARG A 10 29.57 75.02 122.07
C ARG A 10 29.54 74.87 120.54
N VAL A 11 30.57 75.31 119.82
CA VAL A 11 30.67 75.10 118.36
C VAL A 11 30.54 73.63 117.97
N ALA A 12 31.07 72.72 118.79
CA ALA A 12 30.94 71.28 118.60
C ALA A 12 29.48 70.79 118.57
N THR A 13 28.58 71.38 119.36
CA THR A 13 27.15 71.05 119.34
C THR A 13 26.41 71.58 118.11
N CYS A 14 26.99 72.53 117.36
CA CYS A 14 26.45 73.00 116.08
C CYS A 14 26.94 72.16 114.89
N LEU A 15 28.11 71.53 114.99
CA LEU A 15 28.73 70.73 113.94
C LEU A 15 28.37 69.23 114.03
N THR A 16 27.80 68.78 115.15
CA THR A 16 27.28 67.42 115.29
C THR A 16 25.79 67.41 115.05
N GLU A 17 25.35 66.54 114.15
CA GLU A 17 23.92 66.32 113.95
C GLU A 17 23.30 65.72 115.21
N LYS A 18 22.13 66.23 115.60
CA LYS A 18 21.34 65.65 116.69
C LYS A 18 20.82 64.28 116.25
N LEU A 19 21.39 63.22 116.82
CA LEU A 19 20.93 61.85 116.65
C LEU A 19 20.07 61.44 117.85
N PRO A 20 18.99 60.65 117.65
CA PRO A 20 18.53 60.08 116.38
C PRO A 20 17.70 61.08 115.54
N ARG A 21 17.86 61.01 114.21
CA ARG A 21 17.00 61.76 113.29
C ARG A 21 15.56 61.25 113.42
N LEU A 22 14.58 62.16 113.40
CA LEU A 22 13.17 61.79 113.37
C LEU A 22 12.89 60.96 112.10
N ILE A 23 12.39 59.75 112.27
CA ILE A 23 12.07 58.84 111.15
C ILE A 23 10.69 59.20 110.62
N THR A 24 10.58 59.35 109.30
CA THR A 24 9.28 59.58 108.67
C THR A 24 8.40 58.33 108.81
N PRO A 25 7.15 58.44 109.30
CA PRO A 25 6.27 57.29 109.47
C PRO A 25 6.00 56.59 108.13
N PRO A 26 5.86 55.25 108.12
CA PRO A 26 5.76 54.45 106.89
C PRO A 26 4.57 54.84 106.01
N GLU A 27 3.47 55.29 106.60
CA GLU A 27 2.29 55.77 105.86
C GLU A 27 2.54 57.07 105.09
N ALA A 28 3.35 57.98 105.64
CA ALA A 28 3.73 59.23 104.99
C ALA A 28 4.90 59.03 104.00
N LYS A 29 5.76 58.03 104.27
CA LYS A 29 6.96 57.72 103.48
C LYS A 29 6.65 57.43 102.01
N LYS A 30 5.50 56.85 101.68
CA LYS A 30 5.09 56.60 100.28
C LYS A 30 4.92 57.89 99.45
N PHE A 31 4.40 58.96 100.06
CA PHE A 31 4.23 60.25 99.40
C PHE A 31 5.56 60.97 99.24
N PHE A 32 6.43 60.84 100.24
CA PHE A 32 7.79 61.38 100.20
C PHE A 32 8.63 60.67 99.12
N ASN A 33 8.67 59.35 99.11
CA ASN A 33 9.43 58.54 98.13
C ASN A 33 8.96 58.75 96.68
N TYR A 34 7.69 59.08 96.46
CA TYR A 34 7.20 59.43 95.13
C TYR A 34 7.84 60.72 94.60
N ARG A 35 8.00 61.75 95.45
CA ARG A 35 8.64 63.03 95.07
C ARG A 35 10.17 62.93 95.10
N TYR A 36 10.71 62.32 96.14
CA TYR A 36 12.14 62.20 96.43
C TYR A 36 12.49 60.73 96.69
N PRO A 37 12.62 59.90 95.64
CA PRO A 37 13.03 58.52 95.80
C PRO A 37 14.48 58.46 96.32
N PRO A 38 14.84 57.44 97.11
CA PRO A 38 16.23 57.23 97.49
C PRO A 38 17.07 56.88 96.24
N ALA A 39 18.37 57.13 96.32
CA ALA A 39 19.29 56.84 95.23
C ALA A 39 19.20 55.35 94.82
N GLY A 40 19.05 55.09 93.52
CA GLY A 40 18.95 53.75 92.94
C GLY A 40 17.57 53.09 93.03
N ALA A 41 16.57 53.72 93.67
CA ALA A 41 15.21 53.19 93.71
C ALA A 41 14.35 53.74 92.56
N GLU A 42 13.46 52.89 92.04
CA GLU A 42 12.45 53.31 91.07
C GLU A 42 11.43 54.26 91.72
N ARG A 43 11.04 55.31 91.00
CA ARG A 43 9.98 56.21 91.42
C ARG A 43 8.61 55.55 91.21
N VAL A 44 8.01 55.05 92.29
CA VAL A 44 6.67 54.44 92.27
C VAL A 44 5.60 55.45 92.68
N PHE A 45 4.50 55.53 91.92
CA PHE A 45 3.33 56.36 92.26
C PHE A 45 2.77 55.95 93.63
N TYR A 46 2.43 56.91 94.50
CA TYR A 46 2.02 56.63 95.88
C TYR A 46 0.78 55.73 96.00
N GLY A 47 -0.10 55.72 94.98
CA GLY A 47 -1.24 54.81 94.89
C GLY A 47 -0.84 53.35 94.62
N ARG A 48 0.25 53.13 93.87
CA ARG A 48 0.79 51.82 93.49
C ARG A 48 1.84 51.29 94.49
N ALA A 49 2.23 52.07 95.49
CA ALA A 49 3.33 51.73 96.39
C ALA A 49 3.09 50.46 97.23
N LYS A 50 1.84 49.98 97.34
CA LYS A 50 1.47 48.73 98.04
C LYS A 50 1.08 47.59 97.09
N ASP A 51 1.14 47.81 95.77
CA ASP A 51 0.72 46.80 94.79
C ASP A 51 1.81 45.74 94.60
N PRO A 52 1.44 44.49 94.30
CA PRO A 52 2.41 43.43 94.01
C PRO A 52 3.20 43.74 92.72
N GLN A 53 4.49 43.41 92.72
CA GLN A 53 5.34 43.56 91.54
C GLN A 53 5.07 42.44 90.52
N ILE A 54 4.15 42.69 89.58
CA ILE A 54 3.76 41.72 88.52
C ILE A 54 4.69 41.80 87.30
N ALA A 55 5.35 42.96 87.09
CA ALA A 55 6.17 43.22 85.90
C ALA A 55 7.27 42.17 85.61
N PRO A 56 7.98 41.58 86.60
CA PRO A 56 9.01 40.57 86.32
C PRO A 56 8.49 39.29 85.66
N TYR A 57 7.19 38.99 85.81
CA TYR A 57 6.56 37.77 85.31
C TYR A 57 5.81 37.98 83.98
N LEU A 58 5.74 39.22 83.50
CA LEU A 58 4.97 39.58 82.32
C LEU A 58 5.91 39.97 81.19
N THR A 59 5.89 39.21 80.10
CA THR A 59 6.56 39.58 78.87
C THR A 59 5.68 40.54 78.08
N HIS A 60 6.12 41.79 77.98
CA HIS A 60 5.44 42.80 77.17
C HIS A 60 5.67 42.52 75.67
N GLY A 61 4.63 42.74 74.84
CA GLY A 61 4.71 42.60 73.38
C GLY A 61 3.67 41.63 72.79
N ILE A 62 3.61 41.56 71.46
CA ILE A 62 2.72 40.66 70.73
C ILE A 62 3.51 39.40 70.35
N ARG A 63 3.06 38.24 70.82
CA ARG A 63 3.62 36.96 70.38
C ARG A 63 3.08 36.61 69.00
N SER A 64 3.95 36.65 67.99
CA SER A 64 3.59 36.22 66.63
C SER A 64 3.36 34.70 66.59
N LYS A 65 2.36 34.27 65.82
CA LYS A 65 2.18 32.85 65.49
C LYS A 65 3.24 32.43 64.48
N ILE A 66 3.78 31.23 64.65
CA ILE A 66 4.77 30.67 63.71
C ILE A 66 4.07 30.39 62.38
N SER A 67 4.65 30.85 61.27
CA SER A 67 4.16 30.58 59.92
C SER A 67 4.39 29.12 59.53
N ILE A 68 3.76 28.68 58.43
CA ILE A 68 4.04 27.35 57.86
C ILE A 68 5.55 27.25 57.61
N PRO A 69 6.23 26.20 58.11
CA PRO A 69 7.66 26.07 57.94
C PRO A 69 8.00 25.87 56.46
N ALA A 70 9.06 26.53 55.99
CA ALA A 70 9.50 26.47 54.59
C ALA A 70 9.72 25.03 54.10
N LYS A 71 10.11 24.10 54.98
CA LYS A 71 10.28 22.68 54.68
C LYS A 71 9.02 22.06 54.06
N VAL A 72 7.83 22.39 54.57
CA VAL A 72 6.55 21.84 54.09
C VAL A 72 6.19 22.41 52.71
N LEU A 73 6.61 23.65 52.42
CA LEU A 73 6.38 24.32 51.14
C LEU A 73 7.34 23.82 50.05
N ILE A 74 8.62 23.68 50.39
CA ILE A 74 9.67 23.27 49.45
C ILE A 74 9.59 21.78 49.16
N ASN A 75 9.37 20.96 50.19
CA ASN A 75 9.29 19.51 50.07
C ASN A 75 8.01 19.00 50.74
N PRO A 76 6.86 19.10 50.03
CA PRO A 76 5.62 18.57 50.54
C PRO A 76 5.74 17.06 50.76
N GLN A 77 4.96 16.53 51.71
CA GLN A 77 4.99 15.10 51.96
C GLN A 77 4.54 14.32 50.71
N PRO A 78 5.16 13.17 50.43
CA PRO A 78 4.79 12.36 49.27
C PRO A 78 3.32 11.96 49.36
N ILE A 79 2.62 12.13 48.25
CA ILE A 79 1.19 11.86 48.14
C ILE A 79 0.99 10.35 48.20
N THR A 80 0.02 9.89 48.99
CA THR A 80 -0.33 8.47 49.04
C THR A 80 -0.95 8.00 47.72
N THR A 81 -0.86 6.71 47.41
CA THR A 81 -1.44 6.14 46.18
C THR A 81 -2.95 6.41 46.05
N PHE A 82 -3.68 6.43 47.17
CA PHE A 82 -5.10 6.77 47.20
C PHE A 82 -5.35 8.24 46.83
N GLN A 83 -4.61 9.17 47.45
CA GLN A 83 -4.72 10.60 47.15
C GLN A 83 -4.32 10.91 45.71
N GLN A 84 -3.33 10.20 45.16
CA GLN A 84 -2.94 10.33 43.77
C GLN A 84 -4.07 9.90 42.83
N LYS A 85 -4.70 8.73 43.06
CA LYS A 85 -5.87 8.30 42.28
C LYS A 85 -7.03 9.30 42.35
N LEU A 86 -7.26 9.90 43.53
CA LEU A 86 -8.28 10.93 43.69
C LEU A 86 -7.94 12.19 42.88
N LYS A 87 -6.68 12.61 42.88
CA LYS A 87 -6.16 13.73 42.08
C LYS A 87 -6.32 13.43 40.59
N ASP A 88 -5.86 12.28 40.12
CA ASP A 88 -5.98 11.85 38.72
C ASP A 88 -7.45 11.84 38.28
N LYS A 89 -8.37 11.40 39.15
CA LYS A 89 -9.81 11.43 38.86
C LYS A 89 -10.34 12.86 38.71
N LYS A 90 -9.91 13.79 39.57
CA LYS A 90 -10.29 15.22 39.47
C LYS A 90 -9.71 15.87 38.21
N GLU A 91 -8.49 15.52 37.87
CA GLU A 91 -7.76 16.09 36.74
C GLU A 91 -8.06 15.38 35.41
N SER A 92 -8.86 14.31 35.41
CA SER A 92 -9.28 13.58 34.21
C SER A 92 -10.10 14.42 33.22
N VAL A 93 -10.65 15.54 33.69
CA VAL A 93 -11.39 16.52 32.87
C VAL A 93 -10.46 17.29 31.93
N TYR A 94 -9.18 17.46 32.28
CA TYR A 94 -8.26 18.24 31.47
C TYR A 94 -7.83 17.50 30.20
N PHE A 95 -7.87 18.20 29.07
CA PHE A 95 -7.45 17.66 27.77
C PHE A 95 -5.98 17.22 27.75
N SER A 96 -5.10 17.88 28.52
CA SER A 96 -3.69 17.49 28.63
C SER A 96 -3.55 16.06 29.18
N ASN A 97 -4.30 15.75 30.24
CA ASN A 97 -4.28 14.43 30.86
C ASN A 97 -4.94 13.36 29.99
N GLN A 98 -5.96 13.73 29.21
CA GLN A 98 -6.60 12.81 28.26
C GLN A 98 -5.73 12.53 27.03
N ARG A 99 -5.07 13.55 26.48
CA ARG A 99 -4.32 13.48 25.21
C ARG A 99 -2.85 13.08 25.37
N ALA A 100 -2.26 13.34 26.54
CA ALA A 100 -0.85 13.07 26.81
C ALA A 100 -0.62 12.46 28.21
N PRO A 101 -1.27 11.33 28.54
CA PRO A 101 -0.97 10.64 29.79
C PRO A 101 0.47 10.12 29.78
N LEU A 102 1.19 10.29 30.89
CA LEU A 102 2.58 9.83 30.98
C LEU A 102 2.65 8.30 30.86
N GLY A 103 3.48 7.81 29.94
CA GLY A 103 3.70 6.39 29.71
C GLY A 103 2.58 5.66 28.95
N LYS A 104 1.57 6.38 28.44
CA LYS A 104 0.51 5.83 27.59
C LYS A 104 0.21 6.76 26.42
N SER A 105 -0.35 6.23 25.35
CA SER A 105 -0.91 7.06 24.28
C SER A 105 -2.29 7.60 24.66
N HIS A 106 -2.75 8.60 23.91
CA HIS A 106 -4.13 9.06 23.96
C HIS A 106 -5.08 7.89 23.63
N ASP A 107 -6.12 7.73 24.45
CA ASP A 107 -7.16 6.74 24.20
C ASP A 107 -8.09 7.21 23.06
N GLN A 108 -7.97 6.56 21.91
CA GLN A 108 -8.80 6.80 20.72
C GLN A 108 -9.91 5.76 20.54
N THR A 109 -10.13 4.87 21.52
CA THR A 109 -11.16 3.83 21.45
C THR A 109 -12.57 4.35 21.13
N PRO A 110 -13.01 5.56 21.55
CA PRO A 110 -14.33 6.08 21.17
C PRO A 110 -14.47 6.37 19.67
N GLY A 111 -13.36 6.56 18.96
CA GLY A 111 -13.34 6.81 17.52
C GLY A 111 -13.27 5.56 16.65
N LEU A 112 -13.13 4.38 17.25
CA LEU A 112 -13.00 3.13 16.50
C LEU A 112 -14.37 2.61 16.01
N PRO A 113 -14.41 1.93 14.86
CA PRO A 113 -15.62 1.26 14.39
C PRO A 113 -16.14 0.25 15.42
N LYS A 114 -17.47 0.17 15.57
CA LYS A 114 -18.10 -0.78 16.49
C LYS A 114 -17.75 -2.22 16.08
N GLY A 115 -17.26 -3.02 17.03
CA GLY A 115 -16.91 -4.42 16.81
C GLY A 115 -15.51 -4.66 16.22
N LEU A 116 -14.69 -3.63 16.04
CA LEU A 116 -13.30 -3.78 15.62
C LEU A 116 -12.45 -4.37 16.76
N ASP A 117 -11.77 -5.47 16.50
CA ASP A 117 -10.82 -6.06 17.44
C ASP A 117 -9.45 -5.39 17.30
N VAL A 118 -9.09 -4.56 18.27
CA VAL A 118 -7.84 -3.77 18.26
C VAL A 118 -6.60 -4.65 18.25
N LEU A 119 -6.67 -5.87 18.79
CA LEU A 119 -5.51 -6.75 18.95
C LEU A 119 -5.32 -7.67 17.74
N ASN A 120 -6.40 -8.17 17.16
CA ASN A 120 -6.33 -9.17 16.09
C ASN A 120 -6.58 -8.61 14.68
N THR A 121 -7.17 -7.42 14.57
CA THR A 121 -7.44 -6.83 13.24
C THR A 121 -6.17 -6.22 12.67
N THR A 122 -5.76 -6.67 11.49
CA THR A 122 -4.70 -6.04 10.71
C THR A 122 -5.27 -4.90 9.87
N PHE A 123 -4.65 -3.72 9.97
CA PHE A 123 -5.05 -2.55 9.18
C PHE A 123 -4.38 -2.55 7.81
N GLY A 124 -5.08 -2.05 6.79
CA GLY A 124 -4.61 -1.97 5.41
C GLY A 124 -5.58 -2.63 4.43
N THR A 125 -5.31 -2.48 3.14
CA THR A 125 -6.11 -3.12 2.10
C THR A 125 -5.57 -4.53 1.84
N THR A 126 -6.41 -5.55 2.02
CA THR A 126 -6.06 -6.90 1.59
C THR A 126 -5.98 -6.95 0.07
N VAL A 127 -4.83 -7.34 -0.46
CA VAL A 127 -4.68 -7.56 -1.91
C VAL A 127 -5.27 -8.93 -2.22
N ILE A 128 -6.47 -8.94 -2.81
CA ILE A 128 -7.03 -10.14 -3.42
C ILE A 128 -6.20 -10.41 -4.67
N ARG A 129 -5.53 -11.56 -4.72
CA ARG A 129 -4.79 -11.99 -5.91
C ARG A 129 -5.78 -12.63 -6.86
N ASP A 130 -5.99 -12.03 -8.04
CA ASP A 130 -7.00 -12.48 -9.00
C ASP A 130 -6.78 -13.94 -9.44
N SER A 131 -5.65 -14.19 -10.11
CA SER A 131 -5.31 -15.52 -10.62
C SER A 131 -3.83 -15.81 -10.41
N PRO A 132 -3.46 -17.04 -10.02
CA PRO A 132 -2.06 -17.40 -9.90
C PRO A 132 -1.41 -17.36 -11.29
N ALA A 133 -0.15 -16.93 -11.34
CA ALA A 133 0.62 -16.87 -12.58
C ALA A 133 0.65 -18.23 -13.32
N ARG A 134 0.59 -19.34 -12.57
CA ARG A 134 0.52 -20.70 -13.14
C ARG A 134 -0.64 -20.86 -14.10
N ASP A 135 -1.84 -20.45 -13.70
CA ASP A 135 -3.06 -20.68 -14.48
C ASP A 135 -3.13 -19.73 -15.68
N VAL A 136 -2.36 -18.62 -15.66
CA VAL A 136 -2.19 -17.70 -16.79
C VAL A 136 -1.14 -18.22 -17.78
N VAL A 137 0.01 -18.68 -17.28
CA VAL A 137 1.14 -19.15 -18.11
C VAL A 137 0.84 -20.52 -18.70
N ASN A 138 0.26 -21.42 -17.91
CA ASN A 138 -0.17 -22.74 -18.32
C ASN A 138 -1.62 -22.94 -17.92
N PRO A 139 -2.57 -22.50 -18.77
CA PRO A 139 -3.99 -22.69 -18.51
C PRO A 139 -4.31 -24.14 -18.20
N PRO A 140 -5.17 -24.41 -17.21
CA PRO A 140 -5.55 -25.78 -16.82
C PRO A 140 -6.54 -26.40 -17.82
N LYS A 141 -6.34 -26.17 -19.13
CA LYS A 141 -7.08 -26.82 -20.21
C LYS A 141 -6.36 -28.09 -20.63
N SER A 142 -7.11 -29.16 -20.85
CA SER A 142 -6.50 -30.40 -21.36
C SER A 142 -6.12 -30.25 -22.83
N TYR A 143 -5.12 -31.01 -23.27
CA TYR A 143 -4.75 -31.05 -24.69
C TYR A 143 -5.94 -31.44 -25.59
N GLU A 144 -6.77 -32.37 -25.12
CA GLU A 144 -7.93 -32.87 -25.86
C GLU A 144 -8.98 -31.78 -26.09
N GLU A 145 -9.26 -30.97 -25.06
CA GLU A 145 -10.17 -29.83 -25.17
C GLU A 145 -9.65 -28.78 -26.15
N VAL A 146 -8.37 -28.41 -26.05
CA VAL A 146 -7.75 -27.43 -26.95
C VAL A 146 -7.78 -27.92 -28.40
N PHE A 147 -7.48 -29.21 -28.62
CA PHE A 147 -7.51 -29.79 -29.95
C PHE A 147 -8.92 -29.84 -30.53
N LYS A 148 -9.93 -30.16 -29.71
CA LYS A 148 -11.34 -30.18 -30.12
C LYS A 148 -11.83 -28.78 -30.49
N GLU A 149 -11.59 -27.78 -29.65
CA GLU A 149 -11.93 -26.37 -29.92
C GLU A 149 -11.27 -25.89 -31.22
N GLY A 150 -9.99 -26.19 -31.39
CA GLY A 150 -9.23 -25.83 -32.61
C GLY A 150 -9.80 -26.47 -33.87
N LYS A 151 -10.19 -27.75 -33.80
CA LYS A 151 -10.77 -28.47 -34.95
C LYS A 151 -12.16 -27.96 -35.32
N GLU A 152 -12.99 -27.63 -34.34
CA GLU A 152 -14.33 -27.07 -34.55
C GLU A 152 -14.28 -25.68 -35.19
N GLY A 153 -13.29 -24.85 -34.82
CA GLY A 153 -13.10 -23.51 -35.37
C GLY A 153 -12.30 -23.42 -36.68
N HIS A 154 -11.58 -24.48 -37.06
CA HIS A 154 -10.60 -24.47 -38.15
C HIS A 154 -11.16 -23.96 -39.49
N ASP A 155 -12.31 -24.49 -39.91
CA ASP A 155 -12.95 -24.11 -41.18
C ASP A 155 -13.28 -22.61 -41.25
N LEU A 156 -13.62 -21.99 -40.12
CA LEU A 156 -13.91 -20.57 -40.02
C LEU A 156 -12.63 -19.73 -40.11
N TYR A 157 -11.54 -20.20 -39.50
CA TYR A 157 -10.22 -19.55 -39.53
C TYR A 157 -9.57 -19.62 -40.92
N ILE A 158 -9.76 -20.72 -41.65
CA ILE A 158 -9.36 -20.82 -43.07
C ILE A 158 -10.03 -19.71 -43.90
N VAL A 159 -11.33 -19.46 -43.70
CA VAL A 159 -12.09 -18.48 -44.48
C VAL A 159 -11.74 -17.05 -44.07
N SER A 160 -11.65 -16.77 -42.78
CA SER A 160 -11.42 -15.43 -42.25
C SER A 160 -9.97 -14.95 -42.35
N HIS A 161 -9.00 -15.84 -42.11
CA HIS A 161 -7.58 -15.49 -41.98
C HIS A 161 -6.66 -16.23 -42.95
N ASN A 162 -7.19 -17.13 -43.80
CA ASN A 162 -6.38 -18.06 -44.61
C ASN A 162 -5.38 -18.86 -43.75
N ASP A 163 -5.79 -19.24 -42.54
CA ASP A 163 -4.99 -20.04 -41.62
C ASP A 163 -5.20 -21.54 -41.91
N TYR A 164 -4.18 -22.20 -42.45
CA TYR A 164 -4.23 -23.62 -42.84
C TYR A 164 -3.30 -24.42 -41.95
N TYR A 165 -3.63 -25.70 -41.72
CA TYR A 165 -2.67 -26.58 -41.05
C TYR A 165 -1.44 -26.82 -41.92
N VAL A 166 -0.33 -27.16 -41.26
CA VAL A 166 0.91 -27.51 -41.96
C VAL A 166 0.66 -28.73 -42.85
N GLY A 167 0.88 -28.57 -44.15
CA GLY A 167 0.65 -29.63 -45.16
C GLY A 167 -0.79 -29.70 -45.67
N GLU A 168 -1.70 -28.85 -45.21
CA GLU A 168 -3.05 -28.78 -45.74
C GLU A 168 -3.07 -28.06 -47.11
N ALA A 169 -3.62 -28.74 -48.12
CA ALA A 169 -3.80 -28.14 -49.44
C ALA A 169 -5.07 -27.29 -49.48
N LYS A 170 -4.94 -26.05 -49.97
CA LYS A 170 -6.08 -25.12 -50.12
C LYS A 170 -7.20 -25.72 -50.97
N ASN A 171 -8.34 -25.97 -50.34
CA ASN A 171 -9.56 -26.38 -51.05
C ASN A 171 -10.37 -25.16 -51.48
N ARG A 172 -10.46 -24.95 -52.81
CA ARG A 172 -11.22 -23.84 -53.40
C ARG A 172 -12.74 -24.10 -53.49
N LYS A 173 -13.21 -25.26 -53.02
CA LYS A 173 -14.63 -25.67 -53.06
C LYS A 173 -15.25 -25.54 -54.46
N TYR A 174 -14.49 -25.86 -55.51
CA TYR A 174 -15.02 -25.95 -56.87
C TYR A 174 -16.10 -27.03 -56.95
N ASN A 175 -17.08 -26.83 -57.85
CA ASN A 175 -18.18 -27.77 -58.02
C ASN A 175 -17.63 -29.15 -58.46
N PRO A 176 -17.89 -30.23 -57.69
CA PRO A 176 -17.40 -31.58 -58.00
C PRO A 176 -17.83 -32.10 -59.38
N SER A 177 -18.94 -31.62 -59.93
CA SER A 177 -19.41 -32.02 -61.27
C SER A 177 -18.52 -31.49 -62.39
N SER A 178 -17.79 -30.40 -62.17
CA SER A 178 -16.90 -29.78 -63.16
C SER A 178 -15.43 -30.13 -62.93
N PHE A 179 -15.03 -30.32 -61.67
CA PHE A 179 -13.63 -30.57 -61.31
C PHE A 179 -13.56 -31.67 -60.25
N HIS A 180 -12.74 -32.67 -60.52
CA HIS A 180 -12.42 -33.74 -59.61
C HIS A 180 -10.90 -33.96 -59.52
N ARG A 181 -10.31 -33.92 -58.32
CA ARG A 181 -8.85 -33.90 -58.12
C ARG A 181 -8.11 -35.05 -58.82
N PHE A 182 -8.73 -36.21 -58.93
CA PHE A 182 -8.11 -37.41 -59.48
C PHE A 182 -8.21 -37.52 -61.01
N ASN A 183 -8.87 -36.57 -61.69
CA ASN A 183 -8.93 -36.59 -63.14
C ASN A 183 -7.62 -36.09 -63.76
N LEU A 184 -7.31 -36.57 -64.97
CA LEU A 184 -6.22 -36.02 -65.77
C LEU A 184 -6.71 -34.73 -66.41
N TYR A 185 -5.92 -33.67 -66.25
CA TYR A 185 -6.19 -32.36 -66.83
C TYR A 185 -5.15 -32.03 -67.90
N GLY A 186 -5.56 -31.28 -68.91
CA GLY A 186 -4.73 -30.90 -70.05
C GLY A 186 -5.23 -31.49 -71.37
N VAL A 187 -4.63 -31.03 -72.48
CA VAL A 187 -4.94 -31.54 -73.81
C VAL A 187 -4.20 -32.87 -73.99
N PRO A 188 -4.88 -33.97 -74.35
CA PRO A 188 -4.19 -35.23 -74.59
C PRO A 188 -3.27 -35.07 -75.80
N THR A 189 -2.01 -35.48 -75.65
CA THR A 189 -1.09 -35.60 -76.77
C THR A 189 -1.67 -36.60 -77.78
N PRO A 190 -1.68 -36.32 -79.10
CA PRO A 190 -2.19 -37.23 -80.13
C PRO A 190 -1.23 -38.41 -80.35
N HIS A 191 -1.03 -39.21 -79.30
CA HIS A 191 -0.16 -40.37 -79.27
C HIS A 191 -1.01 -41.61 -78.98
N PHE A 192 -0.77 -42.66 -79.76
CA PHE A 192 -1.42 -43.95 -79.58
C PHE A 192 -0.34 -45.00 -79.33
N ASN A 193 -0.38 -45.62 -78.15
CA ASN A 193 0.58 -46.66 -77.74
C ASN A 193 0.44 -47.95 -78.58
N ASP A 194 -0.68 -48.13 -79.29
CA ASP A 194 -0.97 -49.29 -80.13
C ASP A 194 -0.07 -49.42 -81.38
N GLY A 195 0.83 -48.45 -81.63
CA GLY A 195 1.72 -48.46 -82.79
C GLY A 195 1.02 -48.28 -84.15
N ARG A 196 -0.29 -48.01 -84.18
CA ARG A 196 -1.09 -47.89 -85.42
C ARG A 196 -0.58 -46.83 -86.39
N ALA A 197 -0.04 -45.73 -85.87
CA ALA A 197 0.57 -44.68 -86.69
C ALA A 197 1.85 -45.21 -87.39
N MET A 198 2.67 -45.98 -86.68
CA MET A 198 3.86 -46.63 -87.22
C MET A 198 3.49 -47.71 -88.25
N ALA A 199 2.44 -48.50 -87.99
CA ALA A 199 1.96 -49.48 -88.96
C ALA A 199 1.53 -48.83 -90.29
N LYS A 200 0.90 -47.65 -90.24
CA LYS A 200 0.51 -46.90 -91.45
C LYS A 200 1.71 -46.42 -92.27
N THR A 201 2.81 -46.01 -91.63
CA THR A 201 4.00 -45.50 -92.33
C THR A 201 4.87 -46.61 -92.92
N LEU A 202 4.77 -47.84 -92.41
CA LEU A 202 5.51 -49.00 -92.94
C LEU A 202 4.95 -49.52 -94.28
N TYR A 203 3.69 -49.19 -94.63
CA TYR A 203 3.15 -49.54 -95.95
C TYR A 203 3.58 -48.50 -97.00
N TRP A 204 4.11 -48.99 -98.12
CA TRP A 204 4.43 -48.11 -99.23
C TRP A 204 3.16 -47.48 -99.81
N LEU A 205 3.17 -46.17 -100.00
CA LEU A 205 1.99 -45.39 -100.37
C LEU A 205 1.35 -45.88 -101.68
N HIS A 206 2.17 -46.37 -102.61
CA HIS A 206 1.72 -46.94 -103.88
C HIS A 206 0.85 -48.20 -103.69
N GLU A 207 1.21 -49.11 -102.79
CA GLU A 207 0.46 -50.34 -102.56
C GLU A 207 -0.91 -50.06 -101.93
N LEU A 208 -0.96 -49.10 -101.01
CA LEU A 208 -2.22 -48.66 -100.41
C LEU A 208 -3.13 -47.96 -101.42
N GLN A 209 -2.56 -47.14 -102.31
CA GLN A 209 -3.30 -46.50 -103.39
C GLN A 209 -3.78 -47.51 -104.43
N MET A 210 -2.98 -48.53 -104.78
CA MET A 210 -3.39 -49.60 -105.69
C MET A 210 -4.53 -50.44 -105.11
N LYS A 211 -4.49 -50.77 -103.81
CA LYS A 211 -5.61 -51.45 -103.13
C LYS A 211 -6.89 -50.62 -103.08
N LYS A 212 -6.77 -49.29 -102.97
CA LYS A 212 -7.91 -48.35 -102.90
C LYS A 212 -8.34 -47.80 -104.26
N GLY A 213 -7.60 -48.08 -105.32
CA GLY A 213 -7.91 -47.61 -106.66
C GLY A 213 -9.27 -48.13 -107.12
N ALA A 214 -10.01 -47.33 -107.87
CA ALA A 214 -11.26 -47.76 -108.48
C ALA A 214 -10.99 -48.95 -109.40
N LYS A 215 -11.58 -50.10 -109.09
CA LYS A 215 -11.48 -51.32 -109.91
C LYS A 215 -12.26 -51.22 -111.22
N ILE A 216 -13.20 -50.27 -111.28
CA ILE A 216 -14.02 -49.99 -112.45
C ILE A 216 -13.37 -48.82 -113.17
N ILE A 217 -12.93 -49.06 -114.40
CA ILE A 217 -12.29 -48.07 -115.28
C ILE A 217 -13.16 -47.94 -116.54
N SER A 218 -13.24 -46.75 -117.13
CA SER A 218 -13.94 -46.57 -118.40
C SER A 218 -13.27 -47.40 -119.50
N LYS A 219 -14.06 -48.12 -120.30
CA LYS A 219 -13.57 -48.98 -121.37
C LYS A 219 -12.52 -48.31 -122.27
N ARG A 220 -12.77 -47.07 -122.72
CA ARG A 220 -11.83 -46.30 -123.55
C ARG A 220 -10.42 -46.18 -122.94
N VAL A 221 -10.33 -45.96 -121.64
CA VAL A 221 -9.05 -45.82 -120.93
C VAL A 221 -8.39 -47.18 -120.75
N ASP A 222 -9.18 -48.23 -120.52
CA ASP A 222 -8.67 -49.59 -120.38
C ASP A 222 -8.09 -50.11 -121.71
N ASP A 223 -8.85 -49.98 -122.80
CA ASP A 223 -8.42 -50.33 -124.17
C ASP A 223 -7.13 -49.58 -124.55
N PHE A 224 -7.03 -48.28 -124.21
CA PHE A 224 -5.81 -47.50 -124.42
C PHE A 224 -4.63 -48.05 -123.60
N LYS A 225 -4.85 -48.39 -122.33
CA LYS A 225 -3.78 -48.94 -121.49
C LYS A 225 -3.33 -50.32 -121.99
N GLU A 226 -4.25 -51.19 -122.38
CA GLU A 226 -3.89 -52.50 -122.94
C GLU A 226 -3.03 -52.38 -124.21
N LYS A 227 -3.37 -51.44 -125.07
CA LYS A 227 -2.70 -51.22 -126.36
C LYS A 227 -1.32 -50.57 -126.23
N PHE A 228 -1.16 -49.63 -125.29
CA PHE A 228 0.02 -48.76 -125.23
C PHE A 228 0.88 -48.94 -123.98
N GLN A 229 0.41 -49.59 -122.92
CA GLN A 229 1.23 -49.86 -121.73
C GLN A 229 1.87 -51.24 -121.83
N HIS A 230 3.20 -51.27 -121.73
CA HIS A 230 3.96 -52.51 -121.71
C HIS A 230 3.58 -53.35 -120.48
N LYS A 231 3.17 -54.60 -120.70
CA LYS A 231 2.88 -55.57 -119.64
C LYS A 231 4.07 -56.50 -119.48
N LEU A 232 4.49 -56.75 -118.23
CA LEU A 232 5.56 -57.72 -117.93
C LEU A 232 5.22 -59.08 -118.53
N GLY A 233 6.15 -59.64 -119.32
CA GLY A 233 6.00 -60.95 -119.97
C GLY A 233 5.22 -60.96 -121.29
N ARG A 234 4.77 -59.81 -121.82
CA ARG A 234 4.14 -59.71 -123.15
C ARG A 234 4.87 -58.69 -124.02
N VAL A 235 4.99 -58.98 -125.31
CA VAL A 235 5.48 -58.02 -126.31
C VAL A 235 4.41 -56.94 -126.52
N LEU A 236 4.82 -55.68 -126.55
CA LEU A 236 3.93 -54.56 -126.81
C LEU A 236 3.64 -54.48 -128.32
N ASP A 237 2.41 -54.83 -128.71
CA ASP A 237 1.96 -54.79 -130.10
C ASP A 237 0.67 -53.95 -130.23
N PRO A 238 0.79 -52.66 -130.61
CA PRO A 238 -0.36 -51.79 -130.81
C PRO A 238 -1.19 -52.10 -132.06
N ILE A 239 -0.82 -53.05 -132.92
CA ILE A 239 -1.51 -53.29 -134.21
C ILE A 239 -2.21 -54.65 -134.21
N ALA A 240 -2.08 -55.43 -133.12
CA ALA A 240 -2.59 -56.79 -132.99
C ALA A 240 -4.07 -56.99 -133.40
N GLU A 241 -4.96 -56.04 -133.10
CA GLU A 241 -6.39 -56.14 -133.45
C GLU A 241 -6.69 -55.86 -134.94
N THR A 242 -5.79 -55.17 -135.63
CA THR A 242 -5.96 -54.74 -137.04
C THR A 242 -5.19 -55.60 -138.04
N MET A 243 -4.45 -56.61 -137.56
CA MET A 243 -3.68 -57.52 -138.40
C MET A 243 -4.58 -58.70 -138.82
N ASN A 244 -5.10 -58.69 -140.04
CA ASN A 244 -5.79 -59.85 -140.62
C ASN A 244 -4.73 -60.88 -141.08
N VAL A 245 -4.61 -61.98 -140.34
CA VAL A 245 -3.77 -63.15 -140.68
C VAL A 245 -4.66 -64.30 -141.12
#